data_AF-A0A1I1B9H8-F1
#
_entry.id   AF-A0A1I1B9H8-F1
#
_cell.length_a   1.000
_cell.length_b   1.000
_cell.length_c   1.000
_cell.angle_alpha   90.00
_cell.angle_beta   90.00
_cell.angle_gamma   90.00
#
_symmetry.space_group_name_H-M   'P 1'
#
loop_
_entity.id
_entity.type
_entity.pdbx_description
1 polymer ?
#
loop_
_entity_poly.entity_id
_entity_poly.type
_entity_poly.pdbx_seq_one_letter_code
_entity_poly.pdbx_strand_id
1 'polypeptide(L)'
;MSHPQAHASTPAERGQSTSIDLAAKMALIHEQWQPRVVAEMNDYQFKVVKVQGEFPWHRHAGTDEAFFVLEGELRIDMRGGPAGDETIVLRAGQLAVVPKGVEHRPSASAEVQLMLIEPRGVLNTGDGARSARSAENDLWI
;
A
#
# COMPACT_ATOMS: atom_id res chain seq x y z
N MET A 1 -11.53 -29.85 -16.35
CA MET A 1 -11.04 -29.17 -15.14
C MET A 1 -11.18 -27.68 -15.37
N SER A 2 -12.23 -27.09 -14.80
CA SER A 2 -12.57 -25.69 -15.01
C SER A 2 -11.54 -24.80 -14.32
N HIS A 3 -10.84 -23.97 -15.09
CA HIS A 3 -10.00 -22.90 -14.54
C HIS A 3 -10.92 -21.82 -13.94
N PRO A 4 -10.60 -21.26 -12.77
CA PRO A 4 -11.30 -20.08 -12.28
C PRO A 4 -11.02 -18.92 -13.23
N GLN A 5 -12.06 -18.32 -13.79
CA GLN A 5 -11.94 -17.07 -14.53
C GLN A 5 -11.55 -15.98 -13.52
N ALA A 6 -10.34 -15.43 -13.69
CA ALA A 6 -10.02 -14.15 -13.07
C ALA A 6 -11.01 -13.11 -13.63
N HIS A 7 -11.78 -12.47 -12.76
CA HIS A 7 -12.62 -11.34 -13.13
C HIS A 7 -11.70 -10.18 -13.55
N ALA A 8 -11.31 -10.17 -14.83
CA ALA A 8 -10.64 -9.03 -15.42
C ALA A 8 -11.65 -7.89 -15.48
N SER A 9 -11.53 -6.93 -14.56
CA SER A 9 -12.28 -5.68 -14.62
C SER A 9 -12.00 -4.97 -15.94
N THR A 10 -13.07 -4.50 -16.57
CA THR A 10 -13.04 -3.85 -17.89
C THR A 10 -12.15 -2.59 -17.80
N PRO A 11 -11.38 -2.20 -18.84
CA PRO A 11 -10.51 -1.01 -18.78
C PRO A 11 -11.20 0.24 -18.20
N ALA A 12 -12.47 0.47 -18.54
CA ALA A 12 -13.28 1.58 -18.04
C ALA A 12 -13.51 1.60 -16.52
N GLU A 13 -13.28 0.50 -15.80
CA GLU A 13 -13.57 0.36 -14.36
C GLU A 13 -12.34 0.56 -13.46
N ARG A 14 -11.15 0.80 -14.05
CA ARG A 14 -9.88 0.95 -13.32
C ARG A 14 -9.46 2.39 -13.04
N GLY A 15 -10.41 3.34 -13.12
CA GLY A 15 -10.14 4.77 -12.92
C GLY A 15 -9.58 5.50 -14.15
N GLN A 16 -9.75 4.95 -15.36
CA GLN A 16 -9.21 5.53 -16.59
C GLN A 16 -10.03 6.72 -17.07
N SER A 17 -9.34 7.75 -17.56
CA SER A 17 -9.91 8.94 -18.21
C SER A 17 -10.80 9.84 -17.32
N THR A 18 -10.64 9.77 -16.00
CA THR A 18 -11.24 10.72 -15.04
C THR A 18 -10.20 11.17 -14.01
N SER A 19 -10.38 12.36 -13.45
CA SER A 19 -9.63 12.78 -12.26
C SER A 19 -10.10 11.99 -11.04
N ILE A 20 -9.16 11.56 -10.20
CA ILE A 20 -9.43 10.90 -8.92
C ILE A 20 -9.10 11.89 -7.81
N ASP A 21 -10.11 12.26 -7.03
CA ASP A 21 -9.93 13.08 -5.83
C ASP A 21 -9.54 12.17 -4.65
N LEU A 22 -8.25 12.12 -4.35
CA LEU A 22 -7.72 11.30 -3.26
C LEU A 22 -8.24 11.74 -1.89
N ALA A 23 -8.52 13.03 -1.69
CA ALA A 23 -9.07 13.54 -0.44
C ALA A 23 -10.51 13.03 -0.24
N ALA A 24 -11.33 13.08 -1.30
CA ALA A 24 -12.67 12.51 -1.28
C ALA A 24 -12.65 10.99 -1.04
N LYS A 25 -11.73 10.26 -1.66
CA LYS A 25 -11.58 8.80 -1.43
C LYS A 25 -11.16 8.49 0.00
N MET A 26 -10.24 9.27 0.57
CA MET A 26 -9.78 9.08 1.94
C MET A 26 -10.86 9.40 3.00
N ALA A 27 -11.79 10.30 2.68
CA ALA A 27 -12.95 10.59 3.53
C ALA A 27 -13.91 9.39 3.67
N LEU A 28 -13.86 8.41 2.75
CA LEU A 28 -14.66 7.18 2.81
C LEU A 28 -14.04 6.08 3.69
N ILE A 29 -12.79 6.27 4.14
CA ILE A 29 -12.06 5.29 4.95
C ILE A 29 -12.12 5.71 6.42
N HIS A 30 -12.61 4.81 7.27
CA HIS A 30 -12.67 5.01 8.71
C HIS A 30 -11.76 4.03 9.47
N GLU A 31 -11.48 2.87 8.87
CA GLU A 31 -10.61 1.86 9.44
C GLU A 31 -9.14 2.12 9.11
N GLN A 32 -8.26 1.77 10.05
CA GLN A 32 -6.82 1.81 9.85
C GLN A 32 -6.31 0.49 9.25
N TRP A 33 -5.21 0.56 8.50
CA TRP A 33 -4.51 -0.59 7.91
C TRP A 33 -5.34 -1.41 6.90
N GLN A 34 -6.43 -0.82 6.39
CA GLN A 34 -7.32 -1.42 5.39
C GLN A 34 -7.19 -0.65 4.06
N PRO A 35 -6.18 -0.95 3.21
CA PRO A 35 -5.99 -0.28 1.94
C PRO A 35 -7.17 -0.52 1.00
N ARG A 36 -7.58 0.54 0.29
CA ARG A 36 -8.63 0.50 -0.73
C ARG A 36 -8.09 0.91 -2.08
N VAL A 37 -8.45 0.19 -3.14
CA VAL A 37 -8.02 0.46 -4.51
C VAL A 37 -8.78 1.68 -5.04
N VAL A 38 -8.05 2.66 -5.60
CA VAL A 38 -8.63 3.86 -6.24
C VAL A 38 -8.35 3.92 -7.74
N ALA A 39 -7.29 3.26 -8.20
CA ALA A 39 -6.95 3.13 -9.61
C ALA A 39 -6.08 1.90 -9.88
N GLU A 40 -6.03 1.47 -11.13
CA GLU A 40 -5.10 0.45 -11.59
C GLU A 40 -4.50 0.82 -12.95
N MET A 41 -3.16 0.86 -13.01
CA MET A 41 -2.36 1.09 -14.20
C MET A 41 -1.63 -0.21 -14.54
N ASN A 42 -1.95 -0.79 -15.71
CA ASN A 42 -1.49 -2.13 -16.09
C ASN A 42 -1.85 -3.15 -15.00
N ASP A 43 -0.86 -3.77 -14.37
CA ASP A 43 -0.97 -4.70 -13.26
C ASP A 43 -0.61 -4.08 -11.91
N TYR A 44 -0.50 -2.74 -11.81
CA TYR A 44 -0.23 -2.01 -10.56
C TYR A 44 -1.48 -1.30 -10.06
N GLN A 45 -1.72 -1.40 -8.75
CA GLN A 45 -2.80 -0.73 -8.07
C GLN A 45 -2.28 0.48 -7.30
N PHE A 46 -3.04 1.56 -7.35
CA PHE A 46 -2.94 2.69 -6.43
C PHE A 46 -3.95 2.45 -5.33
N LYS A 47 -3.48 2.30 -4.11
CA LYS A 47 -4.32 2.05 -2.94
C LYS A 47 -4.16 3.19 -1.97
N VAL A 48 -5.23 3.60 -1.31
CA VAL A 48 -5.20 4.61 -0.24
C VAL A 48 -5.53 3.96 1.10
N VAL A 49 -4.85 4.40 2.16
CA VAL A 49 -4.99 3.83 3.51
C VAL A 49 -4.71 4.87 4.59
N LYS A 50 -5.37 4.70 5.75
CA LYS A 50 -5.06 5.39 7.00
C LYS A 50 -4.25 4.48 7.91
N VAL A 51 -3.17 4.98 8.49
CA VAL A 51 -2.31 4.19 9.38
C VAL A 51 -1.97 4.95 10.65
N GLN A 52 -1.92 4.23 11.76
CA GLN A 52 -1.44 4.73 13.05
C GLN A 52 -0.89 3.56 13.87
N GLY A 53 0.15 3.82 14.66
CA GLY A 53 0.91 2.80 15.35
C GLY A 53 1.94 2.12 14.43
N GLU A 54 2.44 0.97 14.86
CA GLU A 54 3.44 0.20 14.10
C GLU A 54 2.78 -0.88 13.27
N PHE A 55 3.21 -1.14 12.05
CA PHE A 55 2.92 -2.38 11.32
C PHE A 55 3.91 -3.48 11.74
N PRO A 56 3.65 -4.79 11.51
CA PRO A 56 4.65 -5.81 11.74
C PRO A 56 5.82 -5.69 10.74
N TRP A 57 6.99 -6.18 11.13
CA TRP A 57 8.09 -6.41 10.18
C TRP A 57 7.64 -7.42 9.12
N HIS A 58 7.89 -7.11 7.86
CA HIS A 58 7.54 -7.96 6.73
C HIS A 58 8.44 -7.64 5.53
N ARG A 59 8.44 -8.53 4.53
CA ARG A 59 9.07 -8.28 3.23
C ARG A 59 8.21 -8.77 2.08
N HIS A 60 8.38 -8.14 0.92
CA HIS A 60 7.77 -8.56 -0.33
C HIS A 60 8.85 -9.16 -1.23
N ALA A 61 8.89 -10.50 -1.37
CA ALA A 61 9.98 -11.16 -2.09
C ALA A 61 10.02 -10.85 -3.59
N GLY A 62 8.87 -10.58 -4.20
CA GLY A 62 8.71 -10.46 -5.65
C GLY A 62 8.52 -9.04 -6.18
N THR A 63 8.36 -8.05 -5.32
CA THR A 63 7.92 -6.72 -5.74
C THR A 63 8.43 -5.61 -4.84
N ASP A 64 8.69 -4.46 -5.46
CA ASP A 64 8.94 -3.21 -4.76
C ASP A 64 7.58 -2.63 -4.30
N GLU A 65 7.60 -1.88 -3.20
CA GLU A 65 6.42 -1.18 -2.69
C GLU A 65 6.72 0.31 -2.57
N ALA A 66 5.87 1.16 -3.14
CA ALA A 66 6.01 2.60 -3.04
C ALA A 66 5.01 3.18 -2.02
N PHE A 67 5.52 4.09 -1.18
CA PHE A 67 4.75 4.83 -0.18
C PHE A 67 4.74 6.31 -0.56
N PHE A 68 3.56 6.91 -0.67
CA PHE A 68 3.38 8.34 -0.89
C PHE A 68 2.52 8.94 0.22
N VAL A 69 3.07 9.86 1.02
CA VAL A 69 2.32 10.45 2.13
C VAL A 69 1.44 11.59 1.61
N LEU A 70 0.14 11.48 1.84
CA LEU A 70 -0.86 12.51 1.52
C LEU A 70 -0.97 13.51 2.68
N GLU A 71 -1.02 13.01 3.91
CA GLU A 71 -1.13 13.82 5.13
C GLU A 71 -0.42 13.10 6.29
N GLY A 72 0.24 13.87 7.16
CA GLY A 72 0.95 13.34 8.34
C GLY A 72 2.43 13.04 8.11
N GLU A 73 3.00 12.21 8.99
CA GLU A 73 4.40 11.79 8.97
C GLU A 73 4.52 10.26 9.18
N LEU A 74 5.06 9.56 8.19
CA LEU A 74 5.32 8.12 8.23
C LEU A 74 6.80 7.85 8.46
N ARG A 75 7.11 6.92 9.37
CA ARG A 75 8.45 6.36 9.55
C ARG A 75 8.47 4.94 8.96
N ILE A 76 9.50 4.60 8.20
CA ILE A 76 9.74 3.24 7.71
C ILE A 76 11.11 2.80 8.19
N ASP A 77 11.14 1.83 9.09
CA ASP A 77 12.39 1.13 9.45
C ASP A 77 12.68 0.06 8.40
N MET A 78 13.94 -0.12 8.01
CA MET A 78 14.37 -1.13 7.05
C MET A 78 15.59 -1.89 7.57
N ARG A 79 15.70 -3.18 7.23
CA ARG A 79 16.81 -4.05 7.60
C ARG A 79 17.42 -4.74 6.40
N GLY A 80 18.75 -4.80 6.39
CA GLY A 80 19.49 -5.50 5.33
C GLY A 80 19.23 -4.94 3.92
N GLY A 81 18.89 -3.65 3.83
CA GLY A 81 18.76 -2.96 2.55
C GLY A 81 20.12 -2.72 1.88
N PRO A 82 20.16 -2.14 0.67
CA PRO A 82 21.41 -1.87 -0.06
C PRO A 82 22.43 -1.02 0.73
N ALA A 83 21.95 -0.17 1.64
CA ALA A 83 22.75 0.66 2.53
C ALA A 83 22.80 0.15 3.98
N GLY A 84 22.29 -1.06 4.24
CA GLY A 84 22.19 -1.66 5.57
C GLY A 84 20.86 -1.38 6.26
N ASP A 85 20.92 -1.24 7.59
CA ASP A 85 19.76 -0.91 8.41
C ASP A 85 19.55 0.61 8.39
N GLU A 86 18.35 1.04 8.01
CA GLU A 86 18.04 2.44 7.78
C GLU A 86 16.65 2.81 8.27
N THR A 87 16.41 4.11 8.35
CA THR A 87 15.08 4.67 8.61
C THR A 87 14.81 5.79 7.64
N ILE A 88 13.67 5.72 6.96
CA ILE A 88 13.12 6.82 6.18
C ILE A 88 12.00 7.49 6.98
N VAL A 89 11.96 8.82 6.96
CA VAL A 89 10.82 9.61 7.45
C VAL A 89 10.23 10.38 6.28
N LEU A 90 8.96 10.12 5.99
CA LEU A 90 8.18 10.77 4.93
C LEU A 90 7.14 11.69 5.54
N ARG A 91 7.02 12.89 5.00
CA ARG A 91 5.98 13.89 5.28
C ARG A 91 5.08 14.06 4.06
N ALA A 92 3.96 14.75 4.23
CA ALA A 92 3.04 15.09 3.14
C ALA A 92 3.77 15.56 1.87
N GLY A 93 3.45 14.94 0.73
CA GLY A 93 4.06 15.19 -0.57
C GLY A 93 5.37 14.43 -0.83
N GLN A 94 5.87 13.62 0.11
CA GLN A 94 7.09 12.84 -0.05
C GLN A 94 6.78 11.38 -0.41
N LEU A 95 7.70 10.77 -1.16
CA LEU A 95 7.65 9.38 -1.62
C LEU A 95 8.89 8.60 -1.20
N ALA A 96 8.73 7.33 -0.86
CA ALA A 96 9.82 6.35 -0.85
C ALA A 96 9.43 5.07 -1.58
N VAL A 97 10.42 4.32 -2.03
CA VAL A 97 10.25 2.97 -2.57
C VAL A 97 11.06 2.02 -1.70
N VAL A 98 10.42 0.99 -1.17
CA VAL A 98 11.07 -0.13 -0.51
C VAL A 98 11.37 -1.19 -1.57
N PRO A 99 12.64 -1.52 -1.84
CA PRO A 99 12.99 -2.53 -2.83
C PRO A 99 12.50 -3.92 -2.42
N LYS A 100 12.19 -4.76 -3.42
CA LYS A 100 11.81 -6.16 -3.23
C LYS A 100 12.84 -6.90 -2.37
N GLY A 101 12.33 -7.73 -1.48
CA GLY A 101 13.12 -8.55 -0.57
C GLY A 101 13.66 -7.81 0.66
N VAL A 102 13.55 -6.48 0.72
CA VAL A 102 13.95 -5.70 1.90
C VAL A 102 12.89 -5.85 3.00
N GLU A 103 13.33 -6.26 4.17
CA GLU A 103 12.48 -6.34 5.36
C GLU A 103 12.28 -4.93 5.91
N HIS A 104 11.03 -4.55 6.13
CA HIS A 104 10.68 -3.20 6.55
C HIS A 104 9.49 -3.18 7.51
N ARG A 105 9.34 -2.04 8.20
CA ARG A 105 8.30 -1.79 9.20
C ARG A 105 7.84 -0.34 9.17
N PRO A 106 6.69 -0.06 8.52
CA PRO A 106 6.01 1.22 8.61
C PRO A 106 5.50 1.49 10.04
N SER A 107 5.59 2.74 10.48
CA SER A 107 5.07 3.20 11.78
C SER A 107 4.70 4.68 11.73
N ALA A 108 3.68 5.04 12.52
CA ALA A 108 3.11 6.38 12.56
C ALA A 108 2.67 6.73 13.99
N SER A 109 3.20 7.81 14.56
CA SER A 109 2.88 8.24 15.93
C SER A 109 1.51 8.92 16.05
N ALA A 110 1.06 9.56 14.96
CA ALA A 110 -0.28 10.08 14.75
C ALA A 110 -0.87 9.45 13.47
N GLU A 111 -2.16 9.64 13.20
CA GLU A 111 -2.75 9.13 11.95
C GLU A 111 -2.07 9.74 10.73
N VAL A 112 -1.75 8.88 9.76
CA VAL A 112 -1.19 9.22 8.46
C VAL A 112 -2.11 8.73 7.36
N GLN A 113 -2.35 9.58 6.38
CA GLN A 113 -3.01 9.23 5.13
C GLN A 113 -1.94 9.02 4.08
N LEU A 114 -1.91 7.84 3.45
CA LEU A 114 -0.92 7.53 2.43
C LEU A 114 -1.52 6.76 1.27
N MET A 115 -0.82 6.82 0.14
CA MET A 115 -1.06 6.00 -1.02
C MET A 115 0.05 4.96 -1.16
N LEU A 116 -0.33 3.70 -1.34
CA LEU A 116 0.53 2.59 -1.71
C LEU A 116 0.45 2.40 -3.22
N ILE A 117 1.58 2.05 -3.84
CA ILE A 117 1.65 1.67 -5.24
C ILE A 117 2.41 0.36 -5.32
N GLU A 118 1.71 -0.70 -5.72
CA GLU A 118 2.22 -2.07 -5.74
C GLU A 118 1.47 -2.90 -6.80
N PRO A 119 2.02 -4.04 -7.26
CA PRO A 119 1.29 -4.95 -8.12
C PRO A 119 -0.03 -5.41 -7.50
N ARG A 120 -1.01 -5.68 -8.36
CA ARG A 120 -2.28 -6.28 -7.96
C ARG A 120 -2.06 -7.63 -7.27
N GLY A 121 -2.85 -7.89 -6.24
CA GLY A 121 -2.86 -9.19 -5.55
C GLY A 121 -1.74 -9.37 -4.52
N VAL A 122 -0.91 -8.34 -4.31
CA VAL A 122 0.10 -8.34 -3.24
C VAL A 122 -0.60 -8.30 -1.88
N LEU A 123 -0.24 -9.24 -1.00
CA LEU A 123 -0.70 -9.22 0.39
C LEU A 123 0.12 -8.19 1.15
N ASN A 124 -0.54 -7.22 1.80
CA ASN A 124 0.12 -6.12 2.51
C ASN A 124 0.98 -6.57 3.71
N THR A 125 0.82 -7.80 4.21
CA THR A 125 1.70 -8.36 5.23
C THR A 125 2.89 -9.11 4.65
N GLY A 126 3.09 -9.11 3.32
CA GLY A 126 4.21 -9.77 2.66
C GLY A 126 4.30 -11.27 2.99
N ASP A 127 5.44 -11.67 3.54
CA ASP A 127 5.74 -13.01 4.08
C ASP A 127 5.23 -13.27 5.51
N GLY A 128 4.65 -12.25 6.15
CA GLY A 128 4.10 -12.33 7.49
C GLY A 128 2.84 -13.20 7.57
N ALA A 129 2.59 -13.78 8.74
CA ALA A 129 1.37 -14.52 9.02
C ALA A 129 0.12 -13.62 8.90
N ARG A 130 -1.00 -14.20 8.44
CA ARG A 130 -2.27 -13.47 8.41
C ARG A 130 -2.66 -12.99 9.80
N SER A 131 -3.06 -11.73 9.90
CA SER A 131 -3.44 -11.07 11.16
C SER A 131 -4.60 -10.11 10.94
N ALA A 132 -5.05 -9.42 12.00
CA ALA A 132 -6.05 -8.35 11.89
C ALA A 132 -5.61 -7.18 10.98
N ARG A 133 -4.33 -7.13 10.63
CA ARG A 133 -3.73 -6.14 9.71
C ARG A 133 -3.58 -6.65 8.29
N SER A 134 -3.90 -7.91 8.03
CA SER A 134 -3.95 -8.44 6.67
C SER A 134 -5.22 -7.94 6.01
N ALA A 135 -5.08 -7.32 4.84
CA ALA A 135 -6.18 -6.79 4.07
C ALA A 135 -6.61 -7.77 2.99
N GLU A 136 -7.91 -7.77 2.66
CA GLU A 136 -8.37 -8.41 1.44
C GLU A 136 -7.93 -7.58 0.22
N ASN A 137 -7.58 -8.27 -0.86
CA ASN A 137 -7.24 -7.61 -2.12
C ASN A 137 -8.49 -7.16 -2.87
N ASP A 138 -8.30 -6.20 -3.79
CA ASP A 138 -9.34 -5.74 -4.72
C ASP A 138 -10.59 -5.14 -4.03
N LEU A 139 -10.40 -4.45 -2.90
CA LEU A 139 -11.43 -3.65 -2.26
C LEU A 139 -11.47 -2.22 -2.85
N TRP A 140 -12.32 -1.99 -3.86
CA TRP A 140 -12.43 -0.72 -4.58
C TRP A 140 -13.31 0.31 -3.86
N ILE A 141 -12.95 1.60 -3.97
CA ILE A 141 -13.77 2.74 -3.53
C ILE A 141 -13.77 3.88 -4.54
#